data_AF-A0A316LCB0-F1
#
_entry.id   AF-A0A316LCB0-F1
#
_cell.length_a   1.000
_cell.length_b   1.000
_cell.length_c   1.000
_cell.angle_alpha   90.00
_cell.angle_beta   90.00
_cell.angle_gamma   90.00
#
_symmetry.space_group_name_H-M   'P 1'
#
loop_
_entity.id
_entity.type
_entity.pdbx_description
1 polymer ?
#
loop_
_entity_poly.entity_id
_entity_poly.type
_entity_poly.pdbx_seq_one_letter_code
_entity_poly.pdbx_strand_id
1 'polypeptide(L)'
;MNFNEKLQKLRKEKKYSQEELADMLDVTRQSVSKWESGQTYPEMDKLLAICKIFGCTLEELTNDTIKLNEFAGEKKSKVSDIASSVEEFIEKTYHYFTGSTFKDILKCLIIMFVVYLFLCLCKYPFDALKGGLYNFFNSFMDGKVLNFCYSFFNLIINILYYSLKLFVLAYVFKIGFLDKKEINPNETTQETKKEDTPDEKQAITNTKTQKRYSIFDALVGIVMFFIKMFFLIGAIPLICSFIFFIFALIIVIYFMFRGVFFFSIFIGLISVIMLNEIALEFIYNFIFDRSQCFKRMLITIIASLAFIGVAGGLFVIECSKYTYHNEESADLLISNNYSYGYNGKMYLDSDILNYYNVSYEVDDSLSDEVNVKVINSKYRTSYDVKLDGSKLYLSVLQSDDSFSFSDIFDVFVKDLKNKVVYNYTLDDGVRIVVTSSEKNISTIKKNSETKQKDEEKEINNQDIYDYKKKISELESQVDELEINNRELSDKIDDYKRKISALSE
;
A
#
# COMPACT_ATOMS: atom_id res chain seq x y z
N MET A 1 49.83 -0.01 37.15
CA MET A 1 48.96 -0.73 36.22
C MET A 1 48.53 0.25 35.14
N ASN A 2 48.82 -0.07 33.89
CA ASN A 2 48.40 0.73 32.75
C ASN A 2 46.94 0.43 32.39
N PHE A 3 46.31 1.28 31.56
CA PHE A 3 44.91 1.15 31.16
C PHE A 3 44.54 -0.26 30.67
N ASN A 4 45.37 -0.84 29.80
CA ASN A 4 45.16 -2.16 29.20
C ASN A 4 45.11 -3.29 30.24
N GLU A 5 46.00 -3.24 31.24
CA GLU A 5 46.05 -4.20 32.35
C GLU A 5 44.84 -4.04 33.27
N LYS A 6 44.43 -2.79 33.55
CA LYS A 6 43.26 -2.48 34.37
C LYS A 6 41.97 -2.94 33.71
N LEU A 7 41.79 -2.68 32.42
CA LEU A 7 40.63 -3.13 31.66
C LEU A 7 40.52 -4.66 31.70
N GLN A 8 41.63 -5.37 31.46
CA GLN A 8 41.66 -6.82 31.52
C GLN A 8 41.35 -7.35 32.93
N LYS A 9 41.86 -6.68 33.97
CA LYS A 9 41.59 -7.04 35.37
C LYS A 9 40.11 -6.87 35.71
N LEU A 10 39.52 -5.70 35.43
CA LEU A 10 38.10 -5.42 35.68
C LEU A 10 37.18 -6.40 34.95
N ARG A 11 37.50 -6.73 33.68
CA ARG A 11 36.77 -7.75 32.92
C ARG A 11 36.81 -9.12 33.60
N LYS A 12 38.00 -9.56 34.01
CA LYS A 12 38.19 -10.86 34.69
C LYS A 12 37.51 -10.90 36.06
N GLU A 13 37.52 -9.80 36.82
CA GLU A 13 36.82 -9.69 38.10
C GLU A 13 35.30 -9.85 37.98
N LYS A 14 34.72 -9.33 36.88
CA LYS A 14 33.30 -9.52 36.55
C LYS A 14 33.00 -10.81 35.79
N LYS A 15 34.00 -11.66 35.54
CA LYS A 15 33.92 -12.93 34.80
C LYS A 15 33.38 -12.82 33.36
N TYR A 16 33.56 -11.67 32.72
CA TYR A 16 33.14 -11.51 31.32
C TYR A 16 34.18 -12.07 30.36
N SER A 17 33.74 -12.67 29.26
CA SER A 17 34.59 -12.98 28.11
C SER A 17 34.92 -11.69 27.32
N GLN A 18 35.96 -11.73 26.48
CA GLN A 18 36.27 -10.58 25.61
C GLN A 18 35.15 -10.33 24.59
N GLU A 19 34.39 -11.36 24.23
CA GLU A 19 33.25 -11.28 23.32
C GLU A 19 32.05 -10.61 24.00
N GLU A 20 31.75 -11.02 25.24
CA GLU A 20 30.68 -10.42 26.04
C GLU A 20 30.94 -8.94 26.34
N LEU A 21 32.18 -8.56 26.67
CA LEU A 21 32.53 -7.16 26.86
C LEU A 21 32.43 -6.36 25.55
N ALA A 22 32.73 -6.99 24.41
CA ALA A 22 32.62 -6.36 23.11
C ALA A 22 31.16 -6.11 22.73
N ASP A 23 30.27 -7.07 23.00
CA ASP A 23 28.83 -6.95 22.79
C ASP A 23 28.21 -5.86 23.67
N MET A 24 28.58 -5.79 24.96
CA MET A 24 28.12 -4.73 25.88
C MET A 24 28.58 -3.34 25.46
N LEU A 25 29.74 -3.25 24.79
CA LEU A 25 30.33 -2.01 24.32
C LEU A 25 29.97 -1.70 22.86
N ASP A 26 29.20 -2.55 22.17
CA ASP A 26 28.91 -2.43 20.73
C ASP A 26 30.19 -2.19 19.90
N VAL A 27 31.14 -3.11 20.04
CA VAL A 27 32.40 -3.15 19.29
C VAL A 27 32.75 -4.59 18.92
N THR A 28 33.74 -4.78 18.04
CA THR A 28 34.22 -6.14 17.75
C THR A 28 35.08 -6.70 18.88
N ARG A 29 35.07 -8.02 19.06
CA ARG A 29 36.00 -8.73 19.97
C ARG A 29 37.47 -8.36 19.73
N GLN A 30 37.84 -8.12 18.47
CA GLN A 30 39.19 -7.71 18.09
C GLN A 30 39.56 -6.34 18.69
N SER A 31 38.62 -5.40 18.75
CA SER A 31 38.82 -4.08 19.37
C SER A 31 39.16 -4.22 20.85
N VAL A 32 38.40 -5.02 21.60
CA VAL A 32 38.67 -5.30 23.03
C VAL A 32 40.03 -5.99 23.22
N SER A 33 40.36 -6.97 22.36
CA SER A 33 41.67 -7.63 22.40
C SER A 33 42.83 -6.65 22.14
N LYS A 34 42.67 -5.69 21.24
CA LYS A 34 43.68 -4.66 20.96
C LYS A 34 43.81 -3.65 22.11
N TRP A 35 42.73 -3.35 22.83
CA TRP A 35 42.77 -2.52 24.02
C TRP A 35 43.47 -3.22 25.18
N GLU A 36 43.15 -4.49 25.45
CA GLU A 36 43.80 -5.28 26.52
C GLU A 36 45.28 -5.57 26.25
N SER A 37 45.68 -5.64 24.98
CA SER A 37 47.09 -5.80 24.57
C SER A 37 47.85 -4.47 24.43
N GLY A 38 47.19 -3.33 24.66
CA GLY A 38 47.81 -2.00 24.59
C GLY A 38 48.16 -1.54 23.16
N GLN A 39 47.69 -2.25 22.13
CA GLN A 39 47.96 -1.89 20.72
C GLN A 39 47.16 -0.67 20.26
N THR A 40 46.00 -0.42 20.86
CA THR A 40 45.13 0.72 20.53
C THR A 40 44.43 1.22 21.79
N TYR A 41 43.95 2.45 21.76
CA TYR A 41 43.17 3.03 22.86
C TYR A 41 41.69 3.15 22.46
N PRO A 42 40.72 2.90 23.36
CA PRO A 42 39.32 3.14 23.07
C PRO A 42 39.03 4.64 22.92
N GLU A 43 38.03 4.96 22.10
CA GLU A 43 37.50 6.32 22.00
C GLU A 43 36.82 6.74 23.32
N MET A 44 36.67 8.05 23.53
CA MET A 44 36.12 8.62 24.78
C MET A 44 34.76 8.04 25.15
N ASP A 45 33.88 7.83 24.18
CA ASP A 45 32.54 7.27 24.43
C ASP A 45 32.63 5.83 24.95
N LYS A 46 33.58 5.04 24.44
CA LYS A 46 33.82 3.66 24.90
C LYS A 46 34.49 3.63 26.26
N LEU A 47 35.38 4.57 26.57
CA LEU A 47 35.96 4.73 27.91
C LEU A 47 34.88 5.03 28.96
N LEU A 48 33.96 5.95 28.67
CA LEU A 48 32.85 6.27 29.56
C LEU A 48 31.89 5.07 29.73
N ALA A 49 31.66 4.30 28.66
CA ALA A 49 30.86 3.08 28.74
C ALA A 49 31.55 2.00 29.59
N ILE A 50 32.86 1.81 29.44
CA ILE A 50 33.66 0.91 30.29
C ILE A 50 33.55 1.32 31.76
N CYS A 51 33.71 2.61 32.08
CA CYS A 51 33.52 3.14 33.42
C CYS A 51 32.14 2.82 34.01
N LYS A 52 31.08 2.95 33.22
CA LYS A 52 29.71 2.59 33.64
C LYS A 52 29.53 1.09 33.88
N ILE A 53 30.07 0.25 33.01
CA ILE A 53 29.96 -1.22 33.12
C ILE A 53 30.67 -1.73 34.38
N PHE A 54 31.86 -1.18 34.66
CA PHE A 54 32.67 -1.63 35.78
C PHE A 54 32.48 -0.83 37.07
N GLY A 55 31.73 0.28 37.02
CA GLY A 55 31.45 1.14 38.17
C GLY A 55 32.69 1.87 38.69
N CYS A 56 33.62 2.22 37.80
CA CYS A 56 34.85 2.95 38.14
C CYS A 56 34.85 4.35 37.51
N THR A 57 35.64 5.26 38.08
CA THR A 57 35.84 6.59 37.49
C THR A 57 36.81 6.51 36.30
N LEU A 58 36.76 7.51 35.41
CA LEU A 58 37.70 7.59 34.29
C LEU A 58 39.15 7.69 34.80
N GLU A 59 39.36 8.43 35.89
CA GLU A 59 40.65 8.56 36.56
C GLU A 59 41.17 7.21 37.08
N GLU A 60 40.31 6.43 37.72
CA GLU A 60 40.62 5.07 38.17
C GLU A 60 40.98 4.14 37.00
N LEU A 61 40.36 4.35 35.84
CA LEU A 61 40.60 3.56 34.64
C LEU A 61 41.88 3.98 33.88
N THR A 62 42.19 5.28 33.80
CA THR A 62 43.24 5.82 32.90
C THR A 62 44.48 6.37 33.62
N ASN A 63 44.46 6.56 34.94
CA ASN A 63 45.59 7.01 35.78
C ASN A 63 46.26 8.36 35.44
N ASP A 64 45.75 9.10 34.45
CA ASP A 64 46.23 10.43 34.10
C ASP A 64 45.33 11.50 34.73
N THR A 65 45.94 12.46 35.44
CA THR A 65 45.29 13.66 35.98
C THR A 65 44.80 14.55 34.83
N ILE A 66 43.64 14.23 34.25
CA ILE A 66 42.90 15.17 33.43
C ILE A 66 42.22 16.13 34.40
N LYS A 67 42.81 17.32 34.61
CA LYS A 67 42.24 18.37 35.46
C LYS A 67 40.82 18.71 35.01
N LEU A 68 39.83 18.25 35.78
CA LEU A 68 38.39 18.52 35.63
C LEU A 68 38.02 19.92 36.14
N ASN A 69 38.52 20.99 35.52
CA ASN A 69 38.09 22.36 35.87
C ASN A 69 37.32 23.10 34.77
N GLU A 70 36.83 22.41 33.73
CA GLU A 70 36.00 23.05 32.68
C GLU A 70 34.66 22.36 32.39
N PHE A 71 34.18 21.44 33.23
CA PHE A 71 32.91 20.71 32.97
C PHE A 71 31.74 21.09 33.88
N ALA A 72 31.87 22.17 34.65
CA ALA A 72 30.73 22.88 35.23
C ALA A 72 30.25 24.04 34.32
N GLY A 73 30.56 23.99 33.02
CA GLY A 73 29.90 24.81 32.01
C GLY A 73 28.60 24.12 31.58
N GLU A 74 27.50 24.86 31.65
CA GLU A 74 26.19 24.52 31.12
C GLU A 74 26.30 23.70 29.82
N LYS A 75 25.46 22.66 29.65
CA LYS A 75 25.25 22.03 28.34
C LYS A 75 24.84 23.13 27.35
N LYS A 76 25.81 23.73 26.65
CA LYS A 76 25.55 24.51 25.44
C LYS A 76 24.81 23.56 24.51
N SER A 77 23.55 23.89 24.23
CA SER A 77 22.70 23.07 23.38
C SER A 77 23.26 23.06 21.96
N LYS A 78 22.97 22.01 21.17
CA LYS A 78 23.29 22.02 19.72
C LYS A 78 22.82 23.30 19.02
N VAL A 79 21.76 23.92 19.52
CA VAL A 79 21.22 25.18 19.01
C VAL A 79 22.16 26.36 19.28
N SER A 80 22.79 26.45 20.45
CA SER A 80 23.74 27.53 20.74
C SER A 80 25.04 27.38 19.95
N ASP A 81 25.47 26.15 19.68
CA ASP A 81 26.64 25.91 18.83
C ASP A 81 26.34 26.30 17.38
N ILE A 82 25.16 25.94 16.85
CA ILE A 82 24.69 26.39 15.53
C ILE A 82 24.61 27.91 15.50
N ALA A 83 24.01 28.55 16.50
CA ALA A 83 23.90 30.01 16.57
C ALA A 83 25.28 30.68 16.52
N SER A 84 26.25 30.20 17.30
CA SER A 84 27.61 30.73 17.26
C SER A 84 28.31 30.50 15.92
N SER A 85 28.05 29.38 15.24
CA SER A 85 28.59 29.14 13.89
C SER A 85 27.97 30.07 12.84
N VAL A 86 26.69 30.42 13.00
CA VAL A 86 25.98 31.40 12.17
C VAL A 86 26.54 32.80 12.43
N GLU A 87 26.75 33.17 13.68
CA GLU A 87 27.40 34.44 14.06
C GLU A 87 28.80 34.56 13.42
N GLU A 88 29.64 33.51 13.51
CA GLU A 88 30.97 33.50 12.88
C GLU A 88 30.88 33.66 11.36
N PHE A 89 29.92 32.98 10.71
CA PHE A 89 29.74 33.08 9.26
C PHE A 89 29.27 34.50 8.85
N ILE A 90 28.36 35.11 9.62
CA ILE A 90 27.89 36.49 9.37
C ILE A 90 29.04 37.48 9.55
N GLU A 91 29.84 37.32 10.61
CA GLU A 91 31.00 38.18 10.90
C GLU A 91 32.04 38.09 9.77
N LYS A 92 32.40 36.88 9.34
CA LYS A 92 33.30 36.67 8.18
C LYS A 92 32.73 37.27 6.91
N THR A 93 31.42 37.16 6.69
CA THR A 93 30.74 37.76 5.54
C THR A 93 30.83 39.28 5.57
N TYR A 94 30.55 39.90 6.72
CA TYR A 94 30.63 41.35 6.90
C TYR A 94 32.06 41.86 6.67
N HIS A 95 33.06 41.22 7.25
CA HIS A 95 34.48 41.56 7.05
C HIS A 95 34.93 41.36 5.60
N TYR A 96 34.41 40.33 4.93
CA TYR A 96 34.68 40.14 3.51
C TYR A 96 34.19 41.35 2.70
N PHE A 97 32.94 41.78 2.87
CA PHE A 97 32.40 42.89 2.07
C PHE A 97 32.99 44.26 2.43
N THR A 98 33.27 44.52 3.70
CA THR A 98 33.86 45.81 4.13
C THR A 98 35.34 45.93 3.80
N GLY A 99 36.09 44.82 3.79
CA GLY A 99 37.53 44.80 3.50
C GLY A 99 37.91 44.43 2.07
N SER A 100 36.97 44.34 1.12
CA SER A 100 37.26 43.93 -0.27
C SER A 100 37.12 45.08 -1.27
N THR A 101 37.86 44.99 -2.39
CA THR A 101 37.73 45.97 -3.46
C THR A 101 36.44 45.74 -4.27
N PHE A 102 35.97 46.77 -4.98
CA PHE A 102 34.80 46.64 -5.86
C PHE A 102 34.94 45.50 -6.89
N LYS A 103 36.16 45.27 -7.41
CA LYS A 103 36.43 44.19 -8.37
C LYS A 103 36.24 42.80 -7.74
N ASP A 104 36.67 42.63 -6.50
CA ASP A 104 36.53 41.36 -5.76
C ASP A 104 35.05 41.06 -5.45
N ILE A 105 34.31 42.10 -5.02
CA ILE A 105 32.87 42.01 -4.77
C ILE A 105 32.12 41.63 -6.05
N LEU A 106 32.44 42.29 -7.17
CA LEU A 106 31.80 42.00 -8.46
C LEU A 106 32.10 40.57 -8.94
N LYS A 107 33.34 40.10 -8.78
CA LYS A 107 33.73 38.72 -9.10
C LYS A 107 32.96 37.72 -8.22
N CYS A 108 32.81 38.01 -6.94
CA CYS A 108 32.02 37.19 -6.02
C CYS A 108 30.56 37.11 -6.48
N LEU A 109 29.92 38.24 -6.75
CA LEU A 109 28.53 38.28 -7.20
C LEU A 109 28.31 37.51 -8.52
N ILE A 110 29.22 37.65 -9.49
CA ILE A 110 29.14 36.91 -10.76
C ILE A 110 29.22 35.40 -10.51
N ILE A 111 30.20 34.93 -9.72
CA ILE A 111 30.35 33.50 -9.43
C ILE A 111 29.12 32.96 -8.68
N MET A 112 28.64 33.69 -7.68
CA MET A 112 27.45 33.31 -6.91
C MET A 112 26.19 33.27 -7.78
N PHE A 113 26.06 34.20 -8.73
CA PHE A 113 24.95 34.24 -9.68
C PHE A 113 25.00 33.07 -10.68
N VAL A 114 26.18 32.74 -11.21
CA VAL A 114 26.37 31.57 -12.10
C VAL A 114 26.02 30.27 -11.38
N VAL A 115 26.49 30.10 -10.14
CA VAL A 115 26.16 28.94 -9.31
C VAL A 115 24.66 28.88 -9.01
N TYR A 116 24.04 30.02 -8.72
CA TYR A 116 22.59 30.10 -8.52
C TYR A 116 21.81 29.67 -9.77
N LEU A 117 22.21 30.14 -10.96
CA LEU A 117 21.60 29.73 -12.24
C LEU A 117 21.75 28.24 -12.50
N PHE A 118 22.95 27.69 -12.26
CA PHE A 118 23.20 26.26 -12.39
C PHE A 118 22.28 25.45 -11.45
N LEU A 119 22.15 25.86 -10.19
CA LEU A 119 21.26 25.20 -9.23
C LEU A 119 19.78 25.32 -9.62
N CYS A 120 19.36 26.38 -10.33
CA CYS A 120 18.01 26.46 -10.90
C CYS A 120 17.77 25.41 -11.98
N LEU A 121 18.77 25.07 -12.81
CA LEU A 121 18.65 23.98 -13.79
C LEU A 121 18.52 22.63 -13.10
N CYS A 122 19.17 22.45 -11.94
CA CYS A 122 19.01 21.26 -11.10
C CYS A 122 17.59 21.07 -10.56
N LYS A 123 16.66 22.01 -10.75
CA LYS A 123 15.23 21.81 -10.40
C LYS A 123 14.54 20.79 -11.31
N TYR A 124 14.93 20.71 -12.58
CA TYR A 124 14.30 19.83 -13.57
C TYR A 124 14.23 18.35 -13.14
N PRO A 125 15.31 17.71 -12.64
CA PRO A 125 15.23 16.33 -12.15
C PRO A 125 14.29 16.17 -10.93
N PHE A 126 14.18 17.18 -10.07
CA PHE A 126 13.24 17.14 -8.94
C PHE A 126 11.79 17.22 -9.42
N ASP A 127 11.51 18.03 -10.44
CA ASP A 127 10.18 18.12 -11.04
C ASP A 127 9.82 16.85 -11.82
N ALA A 128 10.78 16.22 -12.51
CA ALA A 128 10.60 14.90 -13.12
C ALA A 128 10.26 13.83 -12.08
N LEU A 129 10.93 13.86 -10.92
CA LEU A 129 10.65 12.94 -9.80
C LEU A 129 9.24 13.14 -9.23
N LYS A 130 8.74 14.38 -9.13
CA LYS A 130 7.35 14.67 -8.75
C LYS A 130 6.35 14.09 -9.75
N GLY A 131 6.61 14.25 -11.05
CA GLY A 131 5.77 13.67 -12.10
C GLY A 131 5.72 12.15 -12.03
N GLY A 132 6.86 11.50 -11.81
CA GLY A 132 6.94 10.06 -11.58
C GLY A 132 6.12 9.61 -10.37
N LEU A 133 6.22 10.32 -9.24
CA LEU A 133 5.44 10.03 -8.04
C LEU A 133 3.94 10.24 -8.23
N TYR A 134 3.53 11.28 -8.97
CA TYR A 134 2.13 11.48 -9.32
C TYR A 134 1.57 10.29 -10.10
N ASN A 135 2.27 9.86 -11.15
CA ASN A 135 1.87 8.71 -11.97
C ASN A 135 1.83 7.42 -11.14
N PHE A 136 2.81 7.23 -10.25
CA PHE A 136 2.85 6.09 -9.35
C PHE A 136 1.63 6.08 -8.43
N PHE A 137 1.33 7.18 -7.73
CA PHE A 137 0.16 7.23 -6.84
C PHE A 137 -1.16 7.10 -7.59
N ASN A 138 -1.26 7.71 -8.77
CA ASN A 138 -2.45 7.61 -9.62
C ASN A 138 -2.74 6.17 -10.10
N SER A 139 -1.76 5.27 -10.02
CA SER A 139 -1.95 3.86 -10.35
C SER A 139 -2.68 3.07 -9.26
N PHE A 140 -2.73 3.57 -8.02
CA PHE A 140 -3.29 2.86 -6.86
C PHE A 140 -4.36 3.66 -6.10
N MET A 141 -4.42 4.98 -6.27
CA MET A 141 -5.29 5.89 -5.52
C MET A 141 -5.85 6.98 -6.43
N ASP A 142 -7.08 7.43 -6.16
CA ASP A 142 -7.76 8.49 -6.92
C ASP A 142 -8.39 9.55 -5.99
N GLY A 143 -8.78 10.68 -6.55
CA GLY A 143 -9.54 11.75 -5.89
C GLY A 143 -8.74 12.49 -4.82
N LYS A 144 -9.40 12.75 -3.68
CA LYS A 144 -8.82 13.58 -2.60
C LYS A 144 -7.58 12.95 -1.96
N VAL A 145 -7.48 11.63 -1.93
CA VAL A 145 -6.35 10.89 -1.34
C VAL A 145 -5.11 11.05 -2.21
N LEU A 146 -5.25 10.89 -3.53
CA LEU A 146 -4.18 11.14 -4.51
C LEU A 146 -3.62 12.57 -4.36
N ASN A 147 -4.51 13.56 -4.32
CA ASN A 147 -4.12 14.96 -4.19
C ASN A 147 -3.39 15.26 -2.88
N PHE A 148 -3.82 14.63 -1.77
CA PHE A 148 -3.16 14.74 -0.48
C PHE A 148 -1.74 14.16 -0.52
N CYS A 149 -1.59 12.91 -0.98
CA CYS A 149 -0.29 12.24 -1.09
C CYS A 149 0.66 13.02 -2.01
N TYR A 150 0.20 13.41 -3.21
CA TYR A 150 1.00 14.20 -4.14
C TYR A 150 1.46 15.53 -3.51
N SER A 151 0.55 16.26 -2.87
CA SER A 151 0.88 17.54 -2.22
C SER A 151 1.91 17.38 -1.10
N PHE A 152 1.75 16.33 -0.29
CA PHE A 152 2.66 16.02 0.80
C PHE A 152 4.07 15.68 0.32
N PHE A 153 4.20 14.78 -0.66
CA PHE A 153 5.51 14.44 -1.25
C PHE A 153 6.14 15.62 -2.00
N ASN A 154 5.34 16.42 -2.70
CA ASN A 154 5.81 17.64 -3.35
C ASN A 154 6.41 18.63 -2.34
N LEU A 155 5.79 18.79 -1.16
CA LEU A 155 6.33 19.60 -0.07
C LEU A 155 7.71 19.09 0.39
N ILE A 156 7.85 17.78 0.61
CA ILE A 156 9.13 17.16 1.00
C ILE A 156 10.23 17.42 -0.05
N ILE A 157 9.91 17.17 -1.32
CA ILE A 157 10.86 17.33 -2.44
C ILE A 157 11.28 18.79 -2.59
N ASN A 158 10.35 19.74 -2.43
CA ASN A 158 10.68 21.16 -2.46
C ASN A 158 11.60 21.54 -1.31
N ILE A 159 11.34 21.07 -0.08
CA ILE A 159 12.21 21.35 1.05
C ILE A 159 13.61 20.77 0.78
N LEU A 160 13.71 19.52 0.31
CA LEU A 160 14.99 18.89 -0.04
C LEU A 160 15.77 19.72 -1.08
N TYR A 161 15.10 20.16 -2.15
CA TYR A 161 15.71 20.98 -3.21
C TYR A 161 16.20 22.33 -2.66
N TYR A 162 15.37 23.07 -1.93
CA TYR A 162 15.74 24.38 -1.42
C TYR A 162 16.80 24.31 -0.31
N SER A 163 16.77 23.29 0.55
CA SER A 163 17.83 23.02 1.53
C SER A 163 19.16 22.70 0.86
N LEU A 164 19.17 21.85 -0.17
CA LEU A 164 20.37 21.55 -0.96
C LEU A 164 20.89 22.79 -1.69
N LYS A 165 20.00 23.57 -2.32
CA LYS A 165 20.35 24.81 -3.01
C LYS A 165 21.01 25.81 -2.05
N LEU A 166 20.43 26.01 -0.87
CA LEU A 166 20.98 26.89 0.16
C LEU A 166 22.35 26.39 0.65
N PHE A 167 22.47 25.08 0.88
CA PHE A 167 23.72 24.45 1.31
C PHE A 167 24.85 24.66 0.30
N VAL A 168 24.63 24.33 -0.97
CA VAL A 168 25.66 24.48 -2.00
C VAL A 168 26.05 25.96 -2.15
N LEU A 169 25.07 26.87 -2.08
CA LEU A 169 25.33 28.31 -2.20
C LEU A 169 26.19 28.83 -1.03
N ALA A 170 25.85 28.47 0.21
CA ALA A 170 26.62 28.81 1.40
C ALA A 170 28.03 28.17 1.37
N TYR A 171 28.14 26.94 0.88
CA TYR A 171 29.39 26.18 0.84
C TYR A 171 30.39 26.77 -0.16
N VAL A 172 29.90 27.07 -1.37
CA VAL A 172 30.71 27.73 -2.41
C VAL A 172 31.12 29.13 -1.95
N PHE A 173 30.24 29.87 -1.28
CA PHE A 173 30.59 31.19 -0.74
C PHE A 173 31.70 31.10 0.32
N LYS A 174 31.58 30.15 1.25
CA LYS A 174 32.56 29.92 2.30
C LYS A 174 33.94 29.60 1.74
N ILE A 175 34.06 28.53 0.95
CA ILE A 175 35.34 28.05 0.42
C ILE A 175 35.91 29.02 -0.62
N GLY A 176 35.04 29.59 -1.45
CA GLY A 176 35.44 30.47 -2.54
C GLY A 176 35.96 31.82 -2.08
N PHE A 177 35.45 32.35 -0.96
CA PHE A 177 35.64 33.76 -0.59
C PHE A 177 35.95 33.99 0.88
N LEU A 178 35.28 33.31 1.82
CA LEU A 178 35.50 33.53 3.26
C LEU A 178 36.82 32.89 3.73
N ASP A 179 37.09 31.64 3.35
CA ASP A 179 38.27 30.90 3.83
C ASP A 179 39.56 31.30 3.08
N LYS A 180 39.47 31.90 1.88
CA LYS A 180 40.64 32.35 1.10
C LYS A 180 41.38 33.56 1.68
N LYS A 181 40.71 34.40 2.48
CA LYS A 181 41.31 35.63 3.04
C LYS A 181 42.16 35.38 4.29
N GLU A 182 42.08 34.21 4.92
CA GLU A 182 42.89 33.85 6.09
C GLU A 182 44.33 33.44 5.73
N ILE A 183 44.65 33.18 4.45
CA ILE A 183 45.94 32.59 4.03
C ILE A 183 47.09 33.62 3.86
N ASN A 184 46.92 34.92 4.09
CA ASN A 184 48.07 35.82 3.95
C ASN A 184 48.07 37.05 4.87
N PRO A 185 48.78 36.98 6.01
CA PRO A 185 49.36 38.18 6.58
C PRO A 185 50.85 38.10 6.95
N ASN A 186 51.60 37.02 6.69
CA ASN A 186 53.03 36.94 7.07
C ASN A 186 53.87 36.06 6.11
N GLU A 187 54.06 36.51 4.86
CA GLU A 187 55.28 36.17 4.14
C GLU A 187 56.03 37.46 3.83
N THR A 188 56.93 37.82 4.73
CA THR A 188 58.02 38.76 4.40
C THR A 188 59.28 38.28 5.11
N THR A 189 60.32 38.08 4.31
CA THR A 189 61.75 38.05 4.66
C THR A 189 62.33 36.79 5.34
N GLN A 190 62.99 35.94 4.56
CA GLN A 190 64.47 35.79 4.47
C GLN A 190 64.89 34.34 4.16
N GLU A 191 65.58 34.21 3.03
CA GLU A 191 66.40 33.06 2.68
C GLU A 191 67.54 32.89 3.71
N THR A 192 67.77 31.66 4.17
CA THR A 192 69.11 31.20 4.56
C THR A 192 69.21 29.68 4.35
N LYS A 193 70.31 29.26 3.71
CA LYS A 193 70.62 27.87 3.31
C LYS A 193 71.41 27.09 4.39
N LYS A 194 71.38 25.74 4.24
CA LYS A 194 72.30 24.65 4.72
C LYS A 194 71.96 24.03 6.10
N GLU A 195 72.11 22.74 6.41
CA GLU A 195 72.60 21.48 5.77
C GLU A 195 72.26 20.27 6.71
N ASP A 196 71.95 19.09 6.13
CA ASP A 196 72.12 17.65 6.53
C ASP A 196 72.06 17.16 8.01
N THR A 197 71.09 16.36 8.47
CA THR A 197 70.92 14.85 8.48
C THR A 197 70.62 14.36 9.93
N PRO A 198 70.30 13.06 10.19
CA PRO A 198 68.98 12.43 10.14
C PRO A 198 68.51 11.90 11.53
N ASP A 199 67.33 11.26 11.58
CA ASP A 199 66.77 10.49 12.70
C ASP A 199 66.24 11.24 13.93
N GLU A 200 64.92 11.33 14.07
CA GLU A 200 64.12 10.38 14.87
C GLU A 200 62.71 10.92 15.12
N LYS A 201 61.72 10.02 15.00
CA LYS A 201 60.39 10.07 15.62
C LYS A 201 59.43 11.13 15.07
N GLN A 202 58.53 10.62 14.22
CA GLN A 202 57.20 11.20 13.98
C GLN A 202 56.50 11.48 15.32
N ALA A 203 56.64 12.71 15.80
CA ALA A 203 55.70 13.31 16.71
C ALA A 203 54.42 13.56 15.92
N ILE A 204 53.50 12.58 15.99
CA ILE A 204 52.09 12.79 15.65
C ILE A 204 51.60 13.87 16.60
N THR A 205 51.58 15.11 16.12
CA THR A 205 50.87 16.21 16.77
C THR A 205 49.40 15.83 16.80
N ASN A 206 48.95 15.34 17.96
CA ASN A 206 47.55 15.24 18.33
C ASN A 206 46.95 16.65 18.34
N THR A 207 46.59 17.17 17.17
CA THR A 207 45.55 18.18 17.07
C THR A 207 44.26 17.47 17.40
N LYS A 208 43.83 17.57 18.67
CA LYS A 208 42.44 17.32 19.04
C LYS A 208 41.59 18.31 18.23
N THR A 209 41.14 17.89 17.05
CA THR A 209 40.05 18.56 16.34
C THR A 209 38.79 18.33 17.16
N GLN A 210 38.57 19.20 18.13
CA GLN A 210 37.29 19.38 18.78
C GLN A 210 36.29 19.65 17.66
N LYS A 211 35.35 18.72 17.43
CA LYS A 211 34.39 18.73 16.32
C LYS A 211 33.48 19.96 16.49
N ARG A 212 33.88 21.11 15.93
CA ARG A 212 33.11 22.36 15.96
C ARG A 212 31.96 22.17 14.96
N TYR A 213 30.73 22.03 15.45
CA TYR A 213 29.54 21.88 14.59
C TYR A 213 29.45 23.07 13.64
N SER A 214 29.52 22.81 12.34
CA SER A 214 29.41 23.84 11.31
C SER A 214 27.95 24.00 10.89
N ILE A 215 27.54 25.17 10.40
CA ILE A 215 26.22 25.40 9.77
C ILE A 215 25.91 24.33 8.70
N PHE A 216 26.95 23.84 8.03
CA PHE A 216 26.87 22.75 7.06
C PHE A 216 26.41 21.43 7.69
N ASP A 217 26.83 21.10 8.91
CA ASP A 217 26.36 19.91 9.63
C ASP A 217 24.87 20.03 9.97
N ALA A 218 24.39 21.24 10.29
CA ALA A 218 22.96 21.50 10.52
C ALA A 218 22.13 21.31 9.25
N LEU A 219 22.61 21.82 8.11
CA LEU A 219 21.96 21.65 6.81
C LEU A 219 21.95 20.19 6.33
N VAL A 220 23.06 19.46 6.51
CA VAL A 220 23.11 18.01 6.26
C VAL A 220 22.13 17.27 7.16
N GLY A 221 22.03 17.66 8.43
CA GLY A 221 21.03 17.13 9.36
C GLY A 221 19.59 17.35 8.90
N ILE A 222 19.25 18.55 8.40
CA ILE A 222 17.93 18.86 7.82
C ILE A 222 17.66 17.98 6.60
N VAL A 223 18.60 17.88 5.67
CA VAL A 223 18.46 17.04 4.47
C VAL A 223 18.27 15.57 4.87
N MET A 224 19.10 15.05 5.77
CA MET A 224 18.98 13.67 6.29
C MET A 224 17.66 13.42 7.00
N PHE A 225 17.13 14.40 7.74
CA PHE A 225 15.81 14.29 8.37
C PHE A 225 14.71 14.07 7.33
N PHE A 226 14.67 14.87 6.26
CA PHE A 226 13.67 14.70 5.19
C PHE A 226 13.86 13.39 4.40
N ILE A 227 15.10 12.96 4.16
CA ILE A 227 15.37 11.67 3.53
C ILE A 227 14.86 10.52 4.43
N LYS A 228 15.16 10.54 5.73
CA LYS A 228 14.65 9.53 6.67
C LYS A 228 13.13 9.52 6.76
N MET A 229 12.49 10.71 6.74
CA MET A 229 11.04 10.82 6.71
C MET A 229 10.44 10.21 5.44
N PHE A 230 11.06 10.44 4.27
CA PHE A 230 10.66 9.81 3.00
C PHE A 230 10.72 8.28 3.09
N PHE A 231 11.82 7.73 3.63
CA PHE A 231 11.96 6.28 3.84
C PHE A 231 10.96 5.74 4.87
N LEU A 232 10.64 6.49 5.94
CA LEU A 232 9.63 6.11 6.92
C LEU A 232 8.24 5.97 6.30
N ILE A 233 7.86 6.89 5.42
CA ILE A 233 6.59 6.80 4.68
C ILE A 233 6.63 5.63 3.71
N GLY A 234 7.76 5.40 3.04
CA GLY A 234 7.99 4.25 2.18
C GLY A 234 7.89 2.90 2.90
N ALA A 235 8.12 2.85 4.21
CA ALA A 235 7.95 1.65 5.02
C ALA A 235 6.48 1.25 5.21
N ILE A 236 5.54 2.20 5.21
CA ILE A 236 4.11 1.93 5.46
C ILE A 236 3.52 0.89 4.49
N PRO A 237 3.62 1.04 3.15
CA PRO A 237 3.11 0.03 2.23
C PRO A 237 3.83 -1.32 2.35
N LEU A 238 5.10 -1.32 2.75
CA LEU A 238 5.86 -2.56 3.02
C LEU A 238 5.32 -3.29 4.26
N ILE A 239 5.00 -2.55 5.34
CA ILE A 239 4.35 -3.13 6.53
C ILE A 239 2.96 -3.69 6.18
N CYS A 240 2.15 -2.94 5.43
CA CYS A 240 0.83 -3.41 5.01
C CYS A 240 0.91 -4.67 4.15
N SER A 241 1.83 -4.71 3.18
CA SER A 241 2.05 -5.89 2.34
C SER A 241 2.62 -7.07 3.13
N PHE A 242 3.49 -6.83 4.12
CA PHE A 242 3.98 -7.88 5.02
C PHE A 242 2.83 -8.54 5.78
N ILE A 243 1.93 -7.76 6.37
CA ILE A 243 0.73 -8.26 7.06
C ILE A 243 -0.17 -9.03 6.10
N PHE A 244 -0.39 -8.50 4.89
CA PHE A 244 -1.18 -9.17 3.86
C PHE A 244 -0.61 -10.54 3.49
N PHE A 245 0.70 -10.66 3.26
CA PHE A 245 1.31 -11.94 2.92
C PHE A 245 1.31 -12.94 4.08
N ILE A 246 1.41 -12.48 5.33
CA ILE A 246 1.21 -13.35 6.50
C ILE A 246 -0.21 -13.90 6.54
N PHE A 247 -1.22 -13.05 6.31
CA PHE A 247 -2.61 -13.50 6.24
C PHE A 247 -2.84 -14.49 5.09
N ALA A 248 -2.29 -14.21 3.91
CA ALA A 248 -2.33 -15.13 2.77
C ALA A 248 -1.65 -16.48 3.08
N LEU A 249 -0.53 -16.46 3.80
CA LEU A 249 0.16 -17.68 4.23
C LEU A 249 -0.71 -18.52 5.18
N ILE A 250 -1.43 -17.87 6.11
CA ILE A 250 -2.37 -18.54 7.01
C ILE A 250 -3.50 -19.20 6.21
N ILE A 251 -4.05 -18.53 5.21
CA ILE A 251 -5.07 -19.11 4.32
C ILE A 251 -4.53 -20.35 3.60
N VAL A 252 -3.33 -20.28 3.03
CA VAL A 252 -2.71 -21.43 2.34
C VAL A 252 -2.48 -22.59 3.30
N ILE A 253 -1.99 -22.33 4.51
CA ILE A 253 -1.81 -23.35 5.55
C ILE A 253 -3.17 -23.98 5.92
N TYR A 254 -4.22 -23.18 6.04
CA TYR A 254 -5.57 -23.69 6.28
C TYR A 254 -6.04 -24.65 5.18
N PHE A 255 -5.82 -24.32 3.90
CA PHE A 255 -6.11 -25.23 2.78
C PHE A 255 -5.28 -26.52 2.86
N MET A 256 -4.02 -26.44 3.27
CA MET A 256 -3.17 -27.63 3.46
C MET A 256 -3.72 -28.56 4.55
N PHE A 257 -4.19 -28.02 5.68
CA PHE A 257 -4.85 -28.82 6.73
C PHE A 257 -6.15 -29.47 6.26
N ARG A 258 -6.84 -28.88 5.28
CA ARG A 258 -8.00 -29.46 4.60
C ARG A 258 -7.62 -30.45 3.48
N GLY A 259 -6.34 -30.70 3.25
CA GLY A 259 -5.82 -31.66 2.26
C GLY A 259 -5.66 -31.11 0.85
N VAL A 260 -5.75 -29.78 0.67
CA VAL A 260 -5.49 -29.09 -0.60
C VAL A 260 -4.07 -28.50 -0.55
N PHE A 261 -3.15 -29.09 -1.30
CA PHE A 261 -1.74 -28.70 -1.28
C PHE A 261 -1.39 -27.85 -2.50
N PHE A 262 -1.02 -26.60 -2.25
CA PHE A 262 -0.39 -25.68 -3.21
C PHE A 262 1.01 -25.34 -2.71
N PHE A 263 1.96 -26.27 -2.88
CA PHE A 263 3.33 -26.10 -2.38
C PHE A 263 4.03 -24.91 -3.06
N SER A 264 3.70 -24.68 -4.33
CA SER A 264 4.21 -23.54 -5.09
C SER A 264 3.85 -22.20 -4.42
N ILE A 265 2.57 -21.97 -4.12
CA ILE A 265 2.08 -20.74 -3.48
C ILE A 265 2.68 -20.59 -2.09
N PHE A 266 2.76 -21.69 -1.32
CA PHE A 266 3.37 -21.69 0.02
C PHE A 266 4.83 -21.23 0.00
N ILE A 267 5.67 -21.81 -0.87
CA ILE A 267 7.08 -21.43 -1.02
C ILE A 267 7.20 -19.99 -1.54
N GLY A 268 6.37 -19.61 -2.50
CA GLY A 268 6.32 -18.26 -3.06
C GLY A 268 6.02 -17.21 -1.99
N LEU A 269 5.02 -17.44 -1.13
CA LEU A 269 4.64 -16.53 -0.05
C LEU A 269 5.76 -16.37 0.98
N ILE A 270 6.38 -17.47 1.44
CA ILE A 270 7.53 -17.38 2.36
C ILE A 270 8.65 -16.54 1.75
N SER A 271 8.94 -16.75 0.46
CA SER A 271 10.01 -16.05 -0.23
C SER A 271 9.73 -14.55 -0.36
N VAL A 272 8.48 -14.17 -0.65
CA VAL A 272 8.05 -12.76 -0.72
C VAL A 272 8.05 -12.11 0.67
N ILE A 273 7.64 -12.83 1.72
CA ILE A 273 7.72 -12.36 3.11
C ILE A 273 9.17 -12.06 3.49
N MET A 274 10.11 -12.95 3.15
CA MET A 274 11.54 -12.74 3.40
C MET A 274 12.09 -11.51 2.66
N LEU A 275 11.72 -11.30 1.39
CA LEU A 275 12.12 -10.09 0.65
C LEU A 275 11.59 -8.82 1.30
N ASN A 276 10.34 -8.85 1.75
CA ASN A 276 9.70 -7.71 2.40
C ASN A 276 10.35 -7.41 3.75
N GLU A 277 10.68 -8.45 4.53
CA GLU A 277 11.42 -8.32 5.80
C GLU A 277 12.80 -7.67 5.61
N ILE A 278 13.57 -8.07 4.59
CA ILE A 278 14.87 -7.44 4.27
C ILE A 278 14.70 -5.96 3.88
N ALA A 279 13.65 -5.63 3.12
CA ALA A 279 13.37 -4.25 2.73
C ALA A 279 13.01 -3.39 3.97
N LEU A 280 12.20 -3.93 4.87
CA LEU A 280 11.88 -3.29 6.14
C LEU A 280 13.12 -3.15 7.05
N GLU A 281 13.95 -4.18 7.14
CA GLU A 281 15.22 -4.13 7.87
C GLU A 281 16.14 -3.03 7.31
N PHE A 282 16.28 -2.96 5.99
CA PHE A 282 17.07 -1.91 5.34
C PHE A 282 16.61 -0.52 5.76
N ILE A 283 15.31 -0.26 5.65
CA ILE A 283 14.70 1.03 5.99
C ILE A 283 14.87 1.33 7.48
N TYR A 284 14.60 0.35 8.34
CA TYR A 284 14.78 0.48 9.79
C TYR A 284 16.21 0.87 10.14
N ASN A 285 17.20 0.12 9.65
CA ASN A 285 18.60 0.39 9.91
C ASN A 285 19.03 1.75 9.35
N PHE A 286 18.52 2.16 8.19
CA PHE A 286 18.80 3.47 7.60
C PHE A 286 18.21 4.63 8.44
N ILE A 287 16.98 4.51 8.92
CA ILE A 287 16.32 5.55 9.73
C ILE A 287 17.04 5.73 11.08
N PHE A 288 17.44 4.63 11.71
CA PHE A 288 18.05 4.63 13.04
C PHE A 288 19.60 4.65 13.03
N ASP A 289 20.23 4.96 11.89
CA ASP A 289 21.69 5.00 11.72
C ASP A 289 22.41 3.73 12.21
N ARG A 290 21.78 2.57 12.02
CA ARG A 290 22.36 1.27 12.36
C ARG A 290 23.20 0.70 11.22
N SER A 291 24.16 -0.14 11.58
CA SER A 291 25.00 -0.84 10.61
C SER A 291 24.18 -1.80 9.75
N GLN A 292 24.58 -1.91 8.47
CA GLN A 292 23.90 -2.76 7.49
C GLN A 292 24.73 -4.03 7.23
N CYS A 293 24.10 -5.20 7.34
CA CYS A 293 24.74 -6.48 7.03
C CYS A 293 24.55 -6.85 5.54
N PHE A 294 25.09 -6.04 4.62
CA PHE A 294 24.86 -6.18 3.16
C PHE A 294 25.09 -7.58 2.61
N LYS A 295 26.13 -8.29 3.08
CA LYS A 295 26.42 -9.66 2.63
C LYS A 295 25.26 -10.61 2.93
N ARG A 296 24.71 -10.55 4.13
CA ARG A 296 23.54 -11.37 4.54
C ARG A 296 22.33 -11.00 3.69
N MET A 297 22.01 -9.72 3.60
CA MET A 297 20.86 -9.23 2.85
C MET A 297 20.91 -9.66 1.38
N LEU A 298 22.06 -9.53 0.71
CA LEU A 298 22.24 -9.92 -0.68
C LEU A 298 22.07 -11.43 -0.89
N ILE A 299 22.62 -12.26 0.00
CA ILE A 299 22.43 -13.72 -0.04
C ILE A 299 20.94 -14.05 0.11
N THR A 300 20.25 -13.44 1.08
CA THR A 300 18.83 -13.72 1.30
C THR A 300 17.97 -13.24 0.13
N ILE A 301 18.26 -12.08 -0.48
CA ILE A 301 17.56 -11.60 -1.69
C ILE A 301 17.71 -12.61 -2.83
N ILE A 302 18.94 -13.06 -3.11
CA ILE A 302 19.20 -14.02 -4.18
C ILE A 302 18.48 -15.35 -3.90
N ALA A 303 18.55 -15.83 -2.65
CA ALA A 303 17.85 -17.05 -2.25
C ALA A 303 16.33 -16.92 -2.43
N SER A 304 15.72 -15.84 -1.96
CA SER A 304 14.29 -15.60 -2.12
C SER A 304 13.87 -15.48 -3.58
N LEU A 305 14.64 -14.80 -4.42
CA LEU A 305 14.36 -14.73 -5.87
C LEU A 305 14.45 -16.10 -6.54
N ALA A 306 15.44 -16.92 -6.16
CA ALA A 306 15.56 -18.29 -6.65
C ALA A 306 14.34 -19.14 -6.24
N PHE A 307 13.90 -19.05 -4.98
CA PHE A 307 12.70 -19.75 -4.51
C PHE A 307 11.42 -19.26 -5.18
N ILE A 308 11.28 -17.97 -5.50
CA ILE A 308 10.18 -17.46 -6.32
C ILE A 308 10.20 -18.08 -7.72
N GLY A 309 11.38 -18.22 -8.33
CA GLY A 309 11.54 -18.90 -9.62
C GLY A 309 11.10 -20.37 -9.57
N VAL A 310 11.54 -21.11 -8.54
CA VAL A 310 11.13 -22.50 -8.31
C VAL A 310 9.62 -22.60 -8.05
N ALA A 311 9.07 -21.72 -7.21
CA ALA A 311 7.64 -21.63 -6.94
C ALA A 311 6.84 -21.39 -8.22
N GLY A 312 7.27 -20.46 -9.07
CA GLY A 312 6.62 -20.20 -10.36
C GLY A 312 6.61 -21.42 -11.28
N GLY A 313 7.73 -22.13 -11.39
CA GLY A 313 7.80 -23.37 -12.18
C GLY A 313 6.87 -24.47 -11.64
N LEU A 314 6.86 -24.67 -10.32
CA LEU A 314 5.97 -25.63 -9.67
C LEU A 314 4.50 -25.23 -9.80
N PHE A 315 4.18 -23.94 -9.76
CA PHE A 315 2.82 -23.43 -9.88
C PHE A 315 2.19 -23.83 -11.21
N VAL A 316 2.94 -23.68 -12.31
CA VAL A 316 2.47 -24.10 -13.65
C VAL A 316 2.15 -25.60 -13.66
N ILE A 317 3.02 -26.43 -13.07
CA ILE A 317 2.80 -27.88 -12.97
C ILE A 317 1.58 -28.20 -12.10
N GLU A 318 1.43 -27.55 -10.95
CA GLU A 318 0.28 -27.74 -10.07
C GLU A 318 -1.03 -27.35 -10.74
N CYS A 319 -1.08 -26.18 -11.39
CA CYS A 319 -2.26 -25.70 -12.13
C CYS A 319 -2.61 -26.59 -13.33
N SER A 320 -1.62 -27.13 -14.04
CA SER A 320 -1.86 -28.00 -15.20
C SER A 320 -2.63 -29.29 -14.87
N LYS A 321 -2.68 -29.67 -13.58
CA LYS A 321 -3.41 -30.85 -13.10
C LYS A 321 -4.89 -30.58 -12.86
N TYR A 322 -5.32 -29.31 -12.85
CA TYR A 322 -6.71 -28.94 -12.59
C TYR A 322 -7.52 -28.93 -13.88
N THR A 323 -8.75 -29.47 -13.81
CA THR A 323 -9.73 -29.37 -14.90
C THR A 323 -10.86 -28.42 -14.51
N TYR A 324 -11.25 -27.55 -15.44
CA TYR A 324 -12.38 -26.65 -15.26
C TYR A 324 -13.63 -27.21 -15.95
N HIS A 325 -14.76 -27.21 -15.24
CA HIS A 325 -16.07 -27.45 -15.81
C HIS A 325 -16.93 -26.21 -15.67
N ASN A 326 -17.58 -25.81 -16.76
CA ASN A 326 -18.49 -24.65 -16.76
C ASN A 326 -19.84 -24.96 -16.07
N GLU A 327 -20.11 -26.24 -15.80
CA GLU A 327 -21.29 -26.68 -15.07
C GLU A 327 -21.10 -26.48 -13.56
N GLU A 328 -22.21 -26.39 -12.83
CA GLU A 328 -22.22 -26.33 -11.37
C GLU A 328 -21.88 -27.70 -10.78
N SER A 329 -21.21 -27.71 -9.62
CA SER A 329 -20.89 -28.95 -8.91
C SER A 329 -22.18 -29.68 -8.51
N ALA A 330 -22.29 -30.97 -8.84
CA ALA A 330 -23.47 -31.78 -8.54
C ALA A 330 -23.78 -31.84 -7.03
N ASP A 331 -22.76 -31.65 -6.18
CA ASP A 331 -22.93 -31.58 -4.73
C ASP A 331 -23.68 -30.34 -4.26
N LEU A 332 -23.77 -29.29 -5.09
CA LEU A 332 -24.52 -28.05 -4.83
C LEU A 332 -25.94 -28.09 -5.39
N LEU A 333 -26.30 -29.12 -6.16
CA LEU A 333 -27.56 -29.21 -6.87
C LEU A 333 -28.51 -30.24 -6.25
N ILE A 334 -29.80 -29.91 -6.23
CA ILE A 334 -30.87 -30.87 -6.01
C ILE A 334 -31.61 -31.09 -7.32
N SER A 335 -32.05 -32.33 -7.55
CA SER A 335 -32.84 -32.67 -8.72
C SER A 335 -34.05 -33.49 -8.32
N ASN A 336 -35.23 -33.00 -8.68
CA ASN A 336 -36.52 -33.65 -8.45
C ASN A 336 -37.09 -34.10 -9.78
N ASN A 337 -37.64 -35.32 -9.82
CA ASN A 337 -38.24 -35.89 -11.04
C ASN A 337 -39.72 -36.15 -10.81
N TYR A 338 -40.51 -35.77 -11.79
CA TYR A 338 -41.96 -35.90 -11.79
C TYR A 338 -42.40 -36.61 -13.06
N SER A 339 -43.43 -37.44 -12.96
CA SER A 339 -44.00 -38.16 -14.10
C SER A 339 -45.51 -38.01 -14.09
N TYR A 340 -46.07 -37.65 -15.24
CA TYR A 340 -47.50 -37.46 -15.43
C TYR A 340 -47.97 -38.16 -16.70
N GLY A 341 -49.17 -38.75 -16.66
CA GLY A 341 -49.82 -39.29 -17.85
C GLY A 341 -50.24 -38.15 -18.80
N TYR A 342 -49.83 -38.25 -20.05
CA TYR A 342 -50.11 -37.25 -21.08
C TYR A 342 -51.61 -37.24 -21.43
N ASN A 343 -52.26 -36.07 -21.34
CA ASN A 343 -53.69 -35.92 -21.57
C ASN A 343 -54.05 -35.29 -22.94
N GLY A 344 -53.06 -35.12 -23.83
CA GLY A 344 -53.24 -34.54 -25.16
C GLY A 344 -53.32 -33.01 -25.22
N LYS A 345 -53.46 -32.32 -24.07
CA LYS A 345 -53.66 -30.86 -24.00
C LYS A 345 -52.67 -30.17 -23.07
N MET A 346 -51.68 -30.89 -22.56
CA MET A 346 -50.70 -30.33 -21.62
C MET A 346 -49.98 -29.10 -22.18
N TYR A 347 -49.69 -28.16 -21.30
CA TYR A 347 -48.88 -26.97 -21.56
C TYR A 347 -48.11 -26.55 -20.30
N LEU A 348 -46.98 -25.88 -20.48
CA LEU A 348 -46.21 -25.23 -19.42
C LEU A 348 -46.80 -23.85 -19.14
N ASP A 349 -46.94 -23.52 -17.86
CA ASP A 349 -47.30 -22.19 -17.40
C ASP A 349 -46.36 -21.10 -17.93
N SER A 350 -46.87 -19.90 -18.16
CA SER A 350 -46.08 -18.81 -18.73
C SER A 350 -44.96 -18.32 -17.81
N ASP A 351 -45.11 -18.41 -16.49
CA ASP A 351 -44.04 -18.03 -15.56
C ASP A 351 -42.86 -19.01 -15.67
N ILE A 352 -43.13 -20.29 -15.95
CA ILE A 352 -42.09 -21.28 -16.25
C ILE A 352 -41.24 -20.83 -17.45
N LEU A 353 -41.90 -20.41 -18.53
CA LEU A 353 -41.23 -20.05 -19.78
C LEU A 353 -40.52 -18.69 -19.73
N ASN A 354 -41.05 -17.76 -18.94
CA ASN A 354 -40.53 -16.39 -18.86
C ASN A 354 -39.34 -16.27 -17.91
N TYR A 355 -39.31 -17.04 -16.82
CA TYR A 355 -38.36 -16.84 -15.72
C TYR A 355 -37.35 -17.97 -15.54
N TYR A 356 -37.55 -19.12 -16.20
CA TYR A 356 -36.72 -20.31 -15.97
C TYR A 356 -36.20 -20.92 -17.26
N ASN A 357 -35.09 -21.65 -17.15
CA ASN A 357 -34.46 -22.26 -18.32
C ASN A 357 -35.09 -23.62 -18.61
N VAL A 358 -35.93 -23.68 -19.64
CA VAL A 358 -36.62 -24.89 -20.05
C VAL A 358 -35.91 -25.54 -21.24
N SER A 359 -35.59 -26.82 -21.08
CA SER A 359 -35.04 -27.67 -22.14
C SER A 359 -35.94 -28.88 -22.37
N TYR A 360 -35.83 -29.48 -23.56
CA TYR A 360 -36.67 -30.61 -23.97
C TYR A 360 -35.79 -31.75 -24.47
N GLU A 361 -36.05 -32.95 -23.97
CA GLU A 361 -35.35 -34.18 -24.37
C GLU A 361 -36.35 -35.15 -24.98
N VAL A 362 -36.08 -35.65 -26.19
CA VAL A 362 -36.99 -36.59 -26.87
C VAL A 362 -36.67 -38.01 -26.41
N ASP A 363 -37.69 -38.70 -25.91
CA ASP A 363 -37.66 -40.13 -25.61
C ASP A 363 -38.96 -40.77 -26.13
N ASP A 364 -38.88 -41.38 -27.31
CA ASP A 364 -40.05 -42.00 -27.97
C ASP A 364 -40.54 -43.28 -27.27
N SER A 365 -39.82 -43.79 -26.26
CA SER A 365 -40.36 -44.86 -25.40
C SER A 365 -41.48 -44.37 -24.48
N LEU A 366 -41.56 -43.06 -24.22
CA LEU A 366 -42.56 -42.42 -23.37
C LEU A 366 -43.78 -42.00 -24.21
N SER A 367 -44.57 -42.98 -24.66
CA SER A 367 -45.72 -42.75 -25.54
C SER A 367 -46.79 -41.87 -24.88
N ASP A 368 -47.19 -42.22 -23.65
CA ASP A 368 -48.30 -41.60 -22.93
C ASP A 368 -47.84 -40.93 -21.62
N GLU A 369 -46.55 -40.66 -21.47
CA GLU A 369 -45.97 -40.07 -20.26
C GLU A 369 -45.17 -38.80 -20.57
N VAL A 370 -45.23 -37.85 -19.64
CA VAL A 370 -44.40 -36.65 -19.63
C VAL A 370 -43.62 -36.63 -18.33
N ASN A 371 -42.30 -36.76 -18.46
CA ASN A 371 -41.38 -36.65 -17.35
C ASN A 371 -40.85 -35.22 -17.27
N VAL A 372 -40.86 -34.63 -16.07
CA VAL A 372 -40.33 -33.29 -15.83
C VAL A 372 -39.29 -33.38 -14.73
N LYS A 373 -38.07 -32.97 -15.05
CA LYS A 373 -36.95 -32.90 -14.13
C LYS A 373 -36.66 -31.45 -13.79
N VAL A 374 -36.70 -31.12 -12.51
CA VAL A 374 -36.34 -29.80 -11.99
C VAL A 374 -34.96 -29.89 -11.34
N ILE A 375 -34.07 -28.97 -11.68
CA ILE A 375 -32.72 -28.87 -11.15
C ILE A 375 -32.51 -27.45 -10.61
N ASN A 376 -32.15 -27.34 -9.34
CA ASN A 376 -31.93 -26.07 -8.67
C ASN A 376 -30.85 -26.20 -7.58
N SER A 377 -30.37 -25.07 -7.06
CA SER A 377 -29.41 -25.05 -5.96
C SER A 377 -30.00 -25.62 -4.67
N LYS A 378 -29.20 -26.40 -3.92
CA LYS A 378 -29.56 -26.95 -2.60
C LYS A 378 -29.81 -25.88 -1.53
N TYR A 379 -29.20 -24.70 -1.68
CA TYR A 379 -29.24 -23.62 -0.67
C TYR A 379 -30.26 -22.53 -1.03
N ARG A 380 -31.27 -22.88 -1.84
CA ARG A 380 -32.33 -21.98 -2.28
C ARG A 380 -33.67 -22.70 -2.27
N THR A 381 -34.72 -21.95 -2.59
CA THR A 381 -36.07 -22.43 -2.80
C THR A 381 -36.08 -23.69 -3.67
N SER A 382 -36.70 -24.74 -3.14
CA SER A 382 -36.99 -25.97 -3.87
C SER A 382 -38.36 -25.89 -4.51
N TYR A 383 -38.46 -26.42 -5.73
CA TYR A 383 -39.67 -26.35 -6.54
C TYR A 383 -40.21 -27.75 -6.84
N ASP A 384 -41.53 -27.86 -6.75
CA ASP A 384 -42.36 -28.94 -7.27
C ASP A 384 -42.86 -28.57 -8.66
N VAL A 385 -43.12 -29.57 -9.49
CA VAL A 385 -44.01 -29.37 -10.64
C VAL A 385 -45.37 -29.94 -10.25
N LYS A 386 -46.44 -29.25 -10.59
CA LYS A 386 -47.80 -29.75 -10.38
C LYS A 386 -48.59 -29.66 -11.66
N LEU A 387 -49.45 -30.66 -11.86
CA LEU A 387 -50.40 -30.71 -12.95
C LEU A 387 -51.79 -30.34 -12.42
N ASP A 388 -52.33 -29.22 -12.88
CA ASP A 388 -53.73 -28.85 -12.67
C ASP A 388 -54.49 -28.90 -14.01
N GLY A 389 -55.31 -29.93 -14.19
CA GLY A 389 -55.96 -30.24 -15.45
C GLY A 389 -54.95 -30.52 -16.56
N SER A 390 -54.64 -29.50 -17.38
CA SER A 390 -53.64 -29.56 -18.46
C SER A 390 -52.46 -28.60 -18.25
N LYS A 391 -52.44 -27.85 -17.16
CA LYS A 391 -51.43 -26.83 -16.86
C LYS A 391 -50.34 -27.43 -15.97
N LEU A 392 -49.10 -27.42 -16.45
CA LEU A 392 -47.91 -27.71 -15.65
C LEU A 392 -47.35 -26.41 -15.09
N TYR A 393 -47.32 -26.25 -13.78
CA TYR A 393 -46.81 -25.05 -13.11
C TYR A 393 -45.85 -25.43 -11.98
N LEU A 394 -44.94 -24.52 -11.63
CA LEU A 394 -44.05 -24.70 -10.49
C LEU A 394 -44.76 -24.31 -9.20
N SER A 395 -44.64 -25.13 -8.17
CA SER A 395 -45.09 -24.78 -6.82
C SER A 395 -43.91 -24.86 -5.85
N VAL A 396 -43.78 -23.91 -4.94
CA VAL A 396 -42.69 -23.91 -3.96
C VAL A 396 -42.90 -25.06 -2.96
N LEU A 397 -41.88 -25.91 -2.79
CA LEU A 397 -41.87 -27.00 -1.80
C LEU A 397 -41.39 -26.50 -0.44
N GLN A 398 -40.21 -25.87 -0.42
CA GLN A 398 -39.54 -25.36 0.77
C GLN A 398 -38.66 -24.18 0.38
N SER A 399 -38.86 -23.04 1.04
CA SER A 399 -37.95 -21.89 0.98
C SER A 399 -36.92 -22.03 2.10
N ASP A 400 -35.76 -22.60 1.78
CA ASP A 400 -34.60 -22.52 2.66
C ASP A 400 -33.75 -21.33 2.23
N ASP A 401 -33.95 -20.20 2.92
CA ASP A 401 -33.12 -18.98 2.74
C ASP A 401 -31.80 -19.07 3.52
N SER A 402 -31.46 -20.25 4.05
CA SER A 402 -30.25 -20.50 4.83
C SER A 402 -29.04 -20.63 3.91
N PHE A 403 -28.62 -19.52 3.30
CA PHE A 403 -27.35 -19.44 2.58
C PHE A 403 -26.19 -19.73 3.55
N SER A 404 -25.59 -20.92 3.44
CA SER A 404 -24.42 -21.31 4.22
C SER A 404 -23.19 -21.25 3.33
N PHE A 405 -22.45 -20.13 3.45
CA PHE A 405 -21.14 -20.01 2.81
C PHE A 405 -20.21 -21.16 3.18
N SER A 406 -20.32 -21.69 4.41
CA SER A 406 -19.50 -22.80 4.89
C SER A 406 -19.70 -24.06 4.04
N ASP A 407 -20.94 -24.38 3.67
CA ASP A 407 -21.21 -25.63 2.95
C ASP A 407 -20.77 -25.53 1.49
N ILE A 408 -20.97 -24.38 0.85
CA ILE A 408 -20.44 -24.10 -0.49
C ILE A 408 -18.91 -24.15 -0.47
N PHE A 409 -18.30 -23.56 0.55
CA PHE A 409 -16.86 -23.57 0.73
C PHE A 409 -16.30 -24.98 0.97
N ASP A 410 -16.99 -25.82 1.73
CA ASP A 410 -16.61 -27.22 1.94
C ASP A 410 -16.68 -28.04 0.63
N VAL A 411 -17.70 -27.83 -0.20
CA VAL A 411 -17.77 -28.42 -1.55
C VAL A 411 -16.63 -27.90 -2.43
N PHE A 412 -16.37 -26.59 -2.43
CA PHE A 412 -15.25 -26.01 -3.17
C PHE A 412 -13.90 -26.63 -2.76
N VAL A 413 -13.65 -26.79 -1.46
CA VAL A 413 -12.44 -27.43 -0.93
C VAL A 413 -12.36 -28.89 -1.36
N LYS A 414 -13.48 -29.63 -1.33
CA LYS A 414 -13.57 -31.01 -1.83
C LYS A 414 -13.21 -31.10 -3.31
N ASP A 415 -13.74 -30.22 -4.13
CA ASP A 415 -13.49 -30.19 -5.57
C ASP A 415 -12.01 -29.86 -5.86
N LEU A 416 -11.45 -28.88 -5.15
CA LEU A 416 -10.03 -28.54 -5.25
C LEU A 416 -9.11 -29.70 -4.87
N LYS A 417 -9.50 -30.50 -3.87
CA LYS A 417 -8.76 -31.71 -3.47
C LYS A 417 -8.76 -32.76 -4.59
N ASN A 418 -9.87 -32.86 -5.32
CA ASN A 418 -10.04 -33.74 -6.47
C ASN A 418 -9.45 -33.18 -7.78
N LYS A 419 -8.80 -32.01 -7.73
CA LYS A 419 -8.21 -31.33 -8.91
C LYS A 419 -9.26 -30.91 -9.95
N VAL A 420 -10.44 -30.55 -9.49
CA VAL A 420 -11.52 -30.06 -10.34
C VAL A 420 -11.96 -28.68 -9.85
N VAL A 421 -12.34 -27.81 -10.77
CA VAL A 421 -12.96 -26.51 -10.48
C VAL A 421 -14.25 -26.43 -11.28
N TYR A 422 -15.38 -26.34 -10.60
CA TYR A 422 -16.68 -26.12 -11.24
C TYR A 422 -16.99 -24.63 -11.37
N ASN A 423 -18.11 -24.33 -12.01
CA ASN A 423 -18.70 -23.02 -11.88
C ASN A 423 -19.43 -22.90 -10.53
N TYR A 424 -19.02 -21.91 -9.72
CA TYR A 424 -19.63 -21.61 -8.42
C TYR A 424 -20.42 -20.30 -8.44
N THR A 425 -20.67 -19.70 -9.61
CA THR A 425 -21.76 -18.74 -9.74
C THR A 425 -23.04 -19.54 -9.57
N LEU A 426 -23.55 -19.56 -8.34
CA LEU A 426 -24.84 -20.14 -7.99
C LEU A 426 -25.89 -19.36 -8.78
N ASP A 427 -26.22 -19.82 -9.98
CA ASP A 427 -27.20 -19.16 -10.82
C ASP A 427 -28.57 -19.26 -10.13
N ASP A 428 -29.37 -18.21 -10.25
CA ASP A 428 -30.73 -18.17 -9.71
C ASP A 428 -31.68 -19.02 -10.57
N GLY A 429 -31.21 -19.47 -11.74
CA GLY A 429 -31.97 -20.23 -12.71
C GLY A 429 -32.30 -21.64 -12.26
N VAL A 430 -33.59 -21.89 -11.98
CA VAL A 430 -34.14 -23.25 -12.00
C VAL A 430 -34.07 -23.77 -13.44
N ARG A 431 -33.43 -24.93 -13.62
CA ARG A 431 -33.39 -25.64 -14.90
C ARG A 431 -34.49 -26.69 -14.92
N ILE A 432 -35.32 -26.66 -15.96
CA ILE A 432 -36.43 -27.60 -16.13
C ILE A 432 -36.18 -28.38 -17.41
N VAL A 433 -36.19 -29.70 -17.31
CA VAL A 433 -36.04 -30.60 -18.45
C VAL A 433 -37.35 -31.36 -18.62
N VAL A 434 -37.99 -31.21 -19.77
CA VAL A 434 -39.23 -31.91 -20.11
C VAL A 434 -38.91 -33.02 -21.11
N THR A 435 -39.18 -34.26 -20.71
CA THR A 435 -38.87 -35.46 -21.49
C THR A 435 -40.14 -36.22 -21.83
N SER A 436 -40.39 -36.47 -23.12
CA SER A 436 -41.53 -37.24 -23.65
C SER A 436 -41.29 -37.58 -25.12
N SER A 437 -42.25 -38.26 -25.77
CA SER A 437 -42.21 -38.49 -27.22
C SER A 437 -42.18 -37.18 -28.03
N GLU A 438 -41.62 -37.22 -29.24
CA GLU A 438 -41.52 -36.03 -30.11
C GLU A 438 -42.89 -35.38 -30.37
N LYS A 439 -43.92 -36.21 -30.54
CA LYS A 439 -45.32 -35.78 -30.75
C LYS A 439 -45.87 -35.02 -29.54
N ASN A 440 -45.60 -35.51 -28.33
CA ASN A 440 -46.08 -34.87 -27.11
C ASN A 440 -45.36 -33.55 -26.86
N ILE A 441 -44.03 -33.53 -27.02
CA ILE A 441 -43.21 -32.31 -26.85
C ILE A 441 -43.64 -31.22 -27.82
N SER A 442 -43.80 -31.53 -29.10
CA SER A 442 -44.25 -30.55 -30.11
C SER A 442 -45.64 -29.98 -29.78
N THR A 443 -46.55 -30.83 -29.31
CA THR A 443 -47.88 -30.40 -28.87
C THR A 443 -47.82 -29.52 -27.62
N ILE A 444 -47.02 -29.89 -26.62
CA ILE A 444 -46.83 -29.11 -25.38
C ILE A 444 -46.28 -27.73 -25.72
N LYS A 445 -45.20 -27.63 -26.51
CA LYS A 445 -44.62 -26.35 -26.94
C LYS A 445 -45.66 -25.45 -27.59
N LYS A 446 -46.41 -25.98 -28.56
CA LYS A 446 -47.45 -25.24 -29.27
C LYS A 446 -48.55 -24.74 -28.32
N ASN A 447 -49.01 -25.59 -27.41
CA ASN A 447 -50.06 -25.21 -26.45
C ASN A 447 -49.56 -24.13 -25.49
N SER A 448 -48.32 -24.23 -25.00
CA SER A 448 -47.72 -23.24 -24.10
C SER A 448 -47.56 -21.88 -24.80
N GLU A 449 -47.04 -21.84 -26.03
CA GLU A 449 -46.92 -20.60 -26.81
C GLU A 449 -48.29 -19.95 -27.08
N THR A 450 -49.32 -20.76 -27.32
CA THR A 450 -50.68 -20.25 -27.54
C THR A 450 -51.21 -19.61 -26.25
N LYS A 451 -51.02 -20.28 -25.12
CA LYS A 451 -51.45 -19.78 -23.81
C LYS A 451 -50.74 -18.50 -23.39
N GLN A 452 -49.42 -18.43 -23.58
CA GLN A 452 -48.63 -17.24 -23.30
C GLN A 452 -49.12 -16.03 -24.11
N LYS A 453 -49.41 -16.21 -25.40
CA LYS A 453 -49.95 -15.15 -26.26
C LYS A 453 -51.36 -14.71 -25.87
N ASP A 454 -52.19 -15.63 -25.39
CA ASP A 454 -53.53 -15.31 -24.91
C ASP A 454 -53.46 -14.51 -23.60
N GLU A 455 -52.58 -14.90 -22.68
CA GLU A 455 -52.32 -14.18 -21.42
C GLU A 455 -51.73 -12.78 -21.66
N GLU A 456 -50.77 -12.62 -22.58
CA GLU A 456 -50.23 -11.31 -22.97
C GLU A 456 -51.31 -10.39 -23.55
N LYS A 457 -52.27 -10.92 -24.32
CA LYS A 457 -53.39 -10.14 -24.85
C LYS A 457 -54.34 -9.70 -23.75
N GLU A 458 -54.63 -10.57 -22.77
CA GLU A 458 -55.47 -10.23 -21.63
C GLU A 458 -54.84 -9.11 -20.78
N ILE A 459 -53.54 -9.19 -20.50
CA ILE A 459 -52.79 -8.15 -19.77
C ILE A 459 -52.84 -6.81 -20.53
N ASN A 460 -52.52 -6.81 -21.83
CA ASN A 460 -52.57 -5.60 -22.64
C ASN A 460 -53.98 -4.98 -22.69
N ASN A 461 -55.03 -5.80 -22.76
CA ASN A 461 -56.42 -5.32 -22.74
C ASN A 461 -56.79 -4.69 -21.39
N GLN A 462 -56.28 -5.24 -20.29
CA GLN A 462 -56.47 -4.69 -18.95
C GLN A 462 -55.76 -3.35 -18.78
N ASP A 463 -54.51 -3.23 -19.23
CA ASP A 463 -53.76 -1.96 -19.21
C ASP A 463 -54.47 -0.89 -20.05
N ILE A 464 -54.98 -1.26 -21.24
CA ILE A 464 -55.77 -0.36 -22.08
C ILE A 464 -57.04 0.11 -21.34
N TYR A 465 -57.72 -0.79 -20.63
CA TYR A 465 -58.90 -0.44 -19.83
C TYR A 465 -58.55 0.54 -18.71
N ASP A 466 -57.47 0.28 -17.97
CA ASP A 466 -57.02 1.12 -16.85
C ASP A 466 -56.57 2.51 -17.33
N TYR A 467 -55.85 2.60 -18.47
CA TYR A 467 -55.50 3.88 -19.07
C TYR A 467 -56.72 4.65 -19.56
N LYS A 468 -57.71 4.00 -20.18
CA LYS A 468 -58.97 4.66 -20.59
C LYS A 468 -59.72 5.23 -19.39
N LYS A 469 -59.77 4.50 -18.28
CA LYS A 469 -60.37 4.98 -17.04
C LYS A 469 -59.66 6.24 -16.52
N LYS A 470 -58.33 6.22 -16.50
CA LYS A 470 -57.52 7.35 -16.02
C LYS A 470 -57.63 8.59 -16.92
N ILE A 471 -57.75 8.39 -18.24
CA ILE A 471 -58.05 9.48 -19.19
C ILE A 471 -59.41 10.11 -18.86
N SER A 472 -60.44 9.30 -18.68
CA SER A 472 -61.78 9.81 -18.34
C SER A 472 -61.81 10.58 -17.00
N GLU A 473 -61.05 10.14 -16.00
CA GLU A 473 -60.89 10.87 -14.74
C GLU A 473 -60.19 12.22 -14.93
N LEU A 474 -59.15 12.28 -15.76
CA LEU A 474 -58.42 13.52 -16.06
C LEU A 474 -59.25 14.49 -16.91
N GLU A 475 -59.99 14.00 -17.90
CA GLU A 475 -60.92 14.81 -18.70
C GLU A 475 -61.97 15.48 -17.81
N SER A 476 -62.55 14.74 -16.85
CA SER A 476 -63.48 15.31 -15.88
C SER A 476 -62.85 16.40 -15.01
N GLN A 477 -61.57 16.28 -14.64
CA GLN A 477 -60.86 17.32 -13.88
C GLN A 477 -60.57 18.56 -14.73
N VAL A 478 -60.26 18.38 -16.02
CA VAL A 478 -60.08 19.48 -16.96
C VAL A 478 -61.37 20.27 -17.10
N ASP A 479 -62.51 19.59 -17.28
CA ASP A 479 -63.82 20.24 -17.38
C ASP A 479 -64.14 21.07 -16.12
N GLU A 480 -63.85 20.54 -14.93
CA GLU A 480 -64.04 21.25 -13.66
C GLU A 480 -63.14 22.49 -13.54
N LEU A 481 -61.86 22.37 -13.95
CA LEU A 481 -60.93 23.50 -13.97
C LEU A 481 -61.33 24.57 -14.98
N GLU A 482 -61.86 24.19 -16.15
CA GLU A 482 -62.36 25.13 -17.15
C GLU A 482 -63.58 25.92 -16.65
N ILE A 483 -64.46 25.27 -15.89
CA ILE A 483 -65.60 25.94 -15.24
C ILE A 483 -65.06 26.94 -14.19
N ASN A 484 -64.15 26.49 -13.31
CA ASN A 484 -63.55 27.34 -12.29
C ASN A 484 -62.80 28.55 -12.87
N ASN A 485 -62.07 28.35 -13.97
CA ASN A 485 -61.35 29.43 -14.66
C ASN A 485 -62.32 30.45 -15.29
N ARG A 486 -63.44 29.99 -15.87
CA ARG A 486 -64.49 30.88 -16.36
C ARG A 486 -65.08 31.74 -15.23
N GLU A 487 -65.40 31.13 -14.09
CA GLU A 487 -65.90 31.86 -12.92
C GLU A 487 -64.90 32.90 -12.39
N LEU A 488 -63.60 32.57 -12.37
CA LEU A 488 -62.55 33.50 -11.99
C LEU A 488 -62.40 34.65 -12.99
N SER A 489 -62.49 34.38 -14.28
CA SER A 489 -62.46 35.40 -15.33
C SER A 489 -63.63 36.37 -15.19
N ASP A 490 -64.84 35.87 -14.96
CA ASP A 490 -66.03 36.70 -14.75
C ASP A 490 -65.88 37.62 -13.53
N LYS A 491 -65.29 37.11 -12.44
CA LYS A 491 -64.96 37.92 -11.24
C LYS A 491 -63.93 39.00 -11.55
N ILE A 492 -62.88 38.68 -12.31
CA ILE A 492 -61.87 39.67 -12.73
C ILE A 492 -62.52 40.80 -13.52
N ASP A 493 -63.39 40.48 -14.47
CA ASP A 493 -64.06 41.48 -15.31
C ASP A 493 -65.11 42.29 -14.54
N ASP A 494 -65.77 41.71 -13.54
CA ASP A 494 -66.57 42.46 -12.56
C ASP A 494 -65.72 43.48 -11.78
N TYR A 495 -64.56 43.07 -11.25
CA TYR A 495 -63.67 43.99 -10.53
C TYR A 495 -63.10 45.10 -11.44
N LYS A 496 -62.71 44.78 -12.68
CA LYS A 496 -62.27 45.80 -13.65
C LYS A 496 -63.36 46.83 -13.94
N ARG A 497 -64.61 46.39 -14.08
CA ARG A 497 -65.78 47.28 -14.25
C ARG A 497 -65.97 48.18 -13.03
N LYS A 498 -65.87 47.63 -11.82
CA LYS A 498 -65.93 48.40 -10.56
C LYS A 498 -64.81 49.44 -10.45
N ILE A 499 -63.58 49.10 -10.84
CA ILE A 499 -62.46 50.04 -10.86
C ILE A 499 -62.74 51.18 -11.85
N SER A 500 -63.21 50.85 -13.06
CA SER A 500 -63.50 51.85 -14.10
C SER A 500 -64.58 52.84 -13.64
N ALA A 501 -65.64 52.33 -12.99
CA ALA A 501 -66.72 53.15 -12.43
C ALA A 501 -66.29 54.04 -11.25
N LEU A 502 -65.19 53.73 -10.56
CA LEU A 502 -64.62 54.56 -9.49
C LEU A 502 -63.62 55.61 -10.02
N SER A 503 -63.18 55.46 -11.28
CA SER A 503 -62.23 56.36 -11.93
C SER A 503 -62.86 57.43 -12.84
N GLU A 504 -64.18 57.35 -13.07
CA GLU A 504 -65.03 58.41 -13.65
C GLU A 504 -65.62 59.26 -12.52
#